data_AF-D7DPL4-F1
#
_entry.id   AF-D7DPL4-F1
#
_cell.length_a   1.000
_cell.length_b   1.000
_cell.length_c   1.000
_cell.angle_alpha   90.00
_cell.angle_beta   90.00
_cell.angle_gamma   90.00
#
_symmetry.space_group_name_H-M   'P 1'
#
loop_
_entity.id
_entity.type
_entity.pdbx_description
1 polymer ?
#
loop_
_entity_poly.entity_id
_entity_poly.type
_entity_poly.pdbx_seq_one_letter_code
_entity_poly.pdbx_strand_id
1 'polypeptide(L)'
;MKIKYASEEYMEKAKNLSQEEVERLQSRMRTKLTRREEEKKLSLIEVLAIQLELDDEQLSEWREKRIEMNKKLKKISGKES
;
A
#
# COMPACT_ATOMS: atom_id res chain seq x y z
N MET A 1 6.94 9.74 -6.59
CA MET A 1 6.09 8.74 -7.27
C MET A 1 5.48 9.35 -8.52
N LYS A 2 5.74 8.75 -9.68
CA LYS A 2 4.87 8.91 -10.85
C LYS A 2 3.65 8.05 -10.55
N ILE A 3 2.49 8.67 -10.33
CA ILE A 3 1.23 7.93 -10.17
C ILE A 3 0.95 7.28 -11.53
N LYS A 4 1.08 5.97 -11.59
CA LYS A 4 0.68 5.14 -12.74
C LYS A 4 -0.69 4.52 -12.42
N TYR A 5 -1.40 4.08 -13.45
CA TYR A 5 -2.58 3.25 -13.26
C TYR A 5 -2.20 1.99 -12.50
N ALA A 6 -3.06 1.57 -11.56
CA ALA A 6 -2.86 0.33 -10.82
C ALA A 6 -2.96 -0.88 -11.76
N SER A 7 -2.36 -1.99 -11.34
CA SER A 7 -2.49 -3.25 -12.09
C SER A 7 -3.95 -3.72 -12.17
N GLU A 8 -4.27 -4.54 -13.18
CA GLU A 8 -5.61 -5.12 -13.34
C GLU A 8 -6.05 -5.92 -12.11
N GLU A 9 -5.12 -6.59 -11.43
CA GLU A 9 -5.38 -7.33 -10.20
C GLU A 9 -5.91 -6.42 -9.08
N TYR A 10 -5.27 -5.27 -8.86
CA TYR A 10 -5.71 -4.31 -7.84
C TYR A 10 -6.99 -3.57 -8.25
N MET A 11 -7.22 -3.40 -9.55
CA MET A 11 -8.49 -2.88 -10.06
C MET A 11 -9.65 -3.82 -9.78
N GLU A 12 -9.45 -5.13 -9.91
CA GLU A 12 -10.46 -6.13 -9.58
C GLU A 12 -10.69 -6.24 -8.08
N LYS A 13 -9.62 -6.18 -7.27
CA LYS A 13 -9.74 -6.09 -5.81
C LYS A 13 -10.53 -4.85 -5.39
N ALA A 14 -10.21 -3.68 -5.96
CA ALA A 14 -10.91 -2.43 -5.66
C ALA A 14 -12.40 -2.49 -6.01
N LYS A 15 -12.78 -3.18 -7.09
CA LYS A 15 -14.19 -3.42 -7.46
C LYS A 15 -14.93 -4.32 -6.49
N ASN A 16 -14.22 -5.26 -5.86
CA ASN A 16 -14.79 -6.21 -4.91
C ASN A 16 -14.78 -5.72 -3.45
N LEU A 17 -14.29 -4.51 -3.19
CA LEU A 17 -14.32 -3.92 -1.85
C LEU A 17 -15.75 -3.60 -1.42
N SER A 18 -16.06 -3.92 -0.17
CA SER A 18 -17.27 -3.45 0.49
C SER A 18 -17.20 -1.95 0.79
N GLN A 19 -18.35 -1.31 0.97
CA GLN A 19 -18.41 0.13 1.27
C GLN A 19 -17.59 0.51 2.52
N GLU A 20 -17.61 -0.33 3.55
CA GLU A 20 -16.85 -0.12 4.79
C GLU A 20 -15.34 -0.20 4.55
N GLU A 21 -14.89 -1.11 3.68
CA GLU A 21 -13.49 -1.20 3.29
C GLU A 21 -13.03 -0.01 2.45
N VAL A 22 -13.90 0.47 1.56
CA VAL A 22 -13.66 1.68 0.76
C VAL A 22 -13.49 2.90 1.66
N GLU A 23 -14.41 3.12 2.61
CA GLU A 23 -14.33 4.24 3.55
C GLU A 23 -13.07 4.14 4.42
N ARG A 24 -12.72 2.94 4.89
CA ARG A 24 -11.49 2.70 5.63
C ARG A 24 -10.25 3.01 4.79
N LEU A 25 -10.26 2.66 3.50
CA LEU A 25 -9.16 2.94 2.58
C LEU A 25 -9.02 4.44 2.32
N GLN A 26 -10.13 5.12 2.04
CA GLN A 26 -10.18 6.57 1.81
C GLN A 26 -9.70 7.36 3.01
N SER A 27 -10.05 6.92 4.23
CA SER A 27 -9.61 7.54 5.48
C SER A 27 -8.08 7.46 5.69
N ARG A 28 -7.41 6.48 5.06
CA ARG A 28 -5.96 6.27 5.12
C ARG A 28 -5.24 6.73 3.84
N MET A 29 -5.97 7.12 2.80
CA MET A 29 -5.40 7.50 1.53
C MET A 29 -4.43 8.66 1.69
N ARG A 30 -3.35 8.60 0.90
CA ARG A 30 -2.40 9.71 0.85
C ARG A 30 -3.07 10.93 0.22
N THR A 31 -2.83 12.11 0.79
CA THR A 31 -3.42 13.39 0.37
C THR A 31 -3.29 13.69 -1.14
N LYS A 32 -2.24 13.16 -1.79
CA LYS A 32 -2.04 13.29 -3.25
C LYS A 32 -3.03 12.48 -4.09
N LEU A 33 -3.50 11.33 -3.60
CA LEU A 33 -4.51 10.49 -4.27
C LEU A 33 -5.89 11.11 -4.11
N THR A 34 -6.25 11.53 -2.90
CA THR A 34 -7.50 12.25 -2.60
C THR A 34 -7.66 13.48 -3.49
N ARG A 35 -6.60 14.28 -3.63
CA ARG A 35 -6.62 15.46 -4.49
C ARG A 35 -6.83 15.16 -5.98
N ARG A 36 -6.42 13.98 -6.47
CA ARG A 36 -6.64 13.58 -7.87
C ARG A 36 -8.04 13.01 -8.12
N GLU A 37 -8.61 12.36 -7.11
CA GLU A 37 -10.03 11.99 -7.09
C GLU A 37 -10.89 13.26 -7.18
N GLU A 38 -10.60 14.27 -6.35
CA GLU A 38 -11.28 15.57 -6.36
C GLU A 38 -11.11 16.32 -7.69
N GLU A 39 -9.92 16.26 -8.29
CA GLU A 39 -9.66 16.83 -9.63
C GLU A 39 -10.33 16.02 -10.77
N LYS A 40 -11.09 14.95 -10.47
CA LYS A 40 -11.72 14.01 -11.42
C LYS A 40 -10.76 13.44 -12.47
N LYS A 41 -9.46 13.41 -12.16
CA LYS A 41 -8.43 12.87 -13.06
C LYS A 41 -8.36 11.34 -13.00
N LEU A 42 -8.86 10.76 -11.92
CA LEU A 42 -8.94 9.32 -11.68
C LEU A 42 -10.31 9.02 -11.06
N SER A 43 -10.90 7.88 -11.43
CA SER A 43 -12.09 7.36 -10.78
C SER A 43 -11.79 6.80 -9.39
N LEU A 44 -12.81 6.72 -8.53
CA LEU A 44 -12.69 6.12 -7.20
C LEU A 44 -12.05 4.73 -7.25
N ILE A 45 -12.45 3.88 -8.20
CA ILE A 45 -11.89 2.52 -8.36
C ILE A 45 -10.39 2.56 -8.64
N GLU A 46 -9.94 3.45 -9.52
CA GLU A 46 -8.51 3.60 -9.84
C GLU A 46 -7.71 4.11 -8.65
N VAL A 47 -8.28 5.07 -7.91
CA VAL A 47 -7.65 5.64 -6.71
C VAL A 47 -7.50 4.58 -5.62
N LEU A 48 -8.55 3.78 -5.40
CA LEU A 48 -8.54 2.66 -4.45
C LEU A 48 -7.55 1.57 -4.86
N ALA A 49 -7.52 1.20 -6.14
CA ALA A 49 -6.58 0.21 -6.66
C ALA A 49 -5.12 0.66 -6.48
N ILE A 50 -4.82 1.93 -6.77
CA ILE A 50 -3.48 2.49 -6.56
C ILE A 50 -3.14 2.48 -5.06
N GLN A 51 -4.09 2.85 -4.19
CA GLN A 51 -3.84 2.85 -2.75
C GLN A 51 -3.58 1.43 -2.21
N LEU A 52 -4.32 0.42 -2.68
CA LEU A 52 -4.09 -0.99 -2.32
C LEU A 52 -2.69 -1.46 -2.72
N GLU A 53 -2.29 -1.19 -3.97
CA GLU A 53 -0.97 -1.57 -4.48
C GLU A 53 0.16 -0.93 -3.68
N LEU A 54 0.02 0.35 -3.35
CA LEU A 54 0.98 1.08 -2.51
C LEU A 54 1.08 0.52 -1.10
N ASP A 55 -0.04 0.16 -0.50
CA ASP A 55 -0.07 -0.41 0.84
C ASP A 55 0.61 -1.78 0.88
N ASP A 56 0.39 -2.61 -0.15
CA ASP A 56 1.06 -3.92 -0.29
C ASP A 56 2.57 -3.77 -0.54
N GLU A 57 3.00 -2.85 -1.41
CA GLU A 57 4.42 -2.52 -1.59
C GLU A 57 5.07 -2.08 -0.26
N GLN A 58 4.42 -1.17 0.45
CA GLN A 58 4.93 -0.64 1.72
C GLN A 58 4.97 -1.73 2.81
N LEU A 59 3.98 -2.63 2.83
CA LEU A 59 3.94 -3.77 3.74
C LEU A 59 5.06 -4.78 3.41
N SER A 60 5.31 -5.04 2.14
CA SER A 60 6.40 -5.91 1.69
C SER A 60 7.76 -5.36 2.10
N GLU A 61 8.02 -4.08 1.81
CA GLU A 61 9.25 -3.40 2.24
C GLU A 61 9.43 -3.46 3.77
N TRP A 62 8.35 -3.27 4.53
CA TRP A 62 8.40 -3.34 5.99
C TRP A 62 8.77 -4.76 6.46
N ARG A 63 8.19 -5.80 5.84
CA ARG A 63 8.51 -7.20 6.15
C ARG A 63 9.98 -7.49 5.85
N GLU A 64 10.50 -7.05 4.71
CA GLU A 64 11.91 -7.23 4.35
C GLU A 64 12.84 -6.55 5.35
N LYS A 65 12.59 -5.27 5.67
CA LYS A 65 13.35 -4.51 6.67
C LYS A 65 13.31 -5.19 8.05
N ARG A 66 12.14 -5.72 8.44
CA ARG A 66 11.99 -6.45 9.71
C ARG A 66 12.79 -7.75 9.71
N ILE A 67 12.75 -8.52 8.63
CA ILE A 67 13.53 -9.77 8.48
C ILE A 67 15.02 -9.45 8.54
N GLU A 68 15.47 -8.40 7.86
CA GLU A 68 16.86 -7.97 7.88
C GLU A 68 17.32 -7.55 9.29
N MET A 69 16.51 -6.76 10.01
CA MET A 69 16.76 -6.40 11.41
C MET A 69 16.86 -7.64 12.30
N ASN A 70 15.91 -8.57 12.20
CA ASN A 70 15.93 -9.80 12.99
C ASN A 70 17.18 -10.64 12.71
N LYS A 71 17.61 -10.73 11.44
CA LYS A 71 18.87 -11.40 11.07
C LYS A 71 20.09 -10.70 11.69
N LYS A 72 20.14 -9.37 11.64
CA LYS A 72 21.20 -8.56 12.27
C LYS A 72 21.22 -8.76 13.79
N LEU A 73 20.07 -8.74 14.46
CA LEU A 73 19.94 -8.96 15.91
C LEU A 73 20.38 -10.37 16.32
N LYS A 74 20.02 -11.42 15.55
CA LYS A 74 20.53 -12.78 15.78
C LYS A 74 22.04 -12.90 15.59
N LYS A 75 22.62 -12.19 14.63
CA LYS A 75 24.07 -12.20 14.37
C LYS A 75 24.87 -11.46 15.46
N ILE A 76 24.27 -10.46 16.10
CA ILE A 76 24.86 -9.74 17.23
C ILE A 76 24.78 -10.59 18.52
N SER A 77 23.63 -11.21 18.80
CA SER A 77 23.43 -12.07 19.97
C SER A 77 24.14 -13.43 19.90
N GLY A 78 24.49 -13.92 18.70
CA GLY A 78 25.27 -15.15 18.51
C GLY A 78 26.78 -14.95 18.42
N LYS A 79 27.29 -13.74 18.67
CA LYS A 79 28.74 -13.42 18.63
C LYS A 79 29.41 -13.34 20.01
N GLU A 80 28.67 -13.63 21.08
CA GLU A 80 29.16 -13.71 22.47
C GLU A 80 29.23 -15.16 22.99
N SER A 81 29.53 -16.13 22.13
CA SER A 81 29.83 -17.52 22.56
C SER A 81 31.00 -18.10 21.80
#